data_AF-A0A938N7D1-F1
#
_entry.id   AF-A0A938N7D1-F1
#
_cell.length_a   1.000
_cell.length_b   1.000
_cell.length_c   1.000
_cell.angle_alpha   90.00
_cell.angle_beta   90.00
_cell.angle_gamma   90.00
#
_symmetry.space_group_name_H-M   'P 1'
#
loop_
_entity.id
_entity.type
_entity.pdbx_description
1 polymer ?
#
loop_
_entity_poly.entity_id
_entity_poly.type
_entity_poly.pdbx_seq_one_letter_code
_entity_poly.pdbx_strand_id
1 'polypeptide(L)'
;MGHTRREEKGGSEARPWAVLGARANWPSEGFKGRFYGTFSRQARALCDLAGAWAGWRFDGVRAWSERAWPVRPIRVGLSLPRDDADALVGSPGCADVEFFWVPGGMGGAWALDRFALDAVVCADGAGGLSVTTPEREGLDAGWYDWAGARPISHGSLFPLRFDCAVLHLPADWSGARARGETVRAGTEHVWLARALIDGAAVLSRVLPRVSSADRLMGRAPLGGGERCRSGFGRYVVVHDPVNGALDRMVERFLAVESATLPTGAQKAAARLASAYAASGRCRLSAARRREVAEAADRVAGEEVEVTLRLAAVLLGCYADEPAMDCIRRADAILQDRMKGGLEAGVAAGVAGTEPAAFVQSEIETSGGDPLALGRLAAGLCVICAPMTAETIEYLRDDILDDMRFCSWAVGRDQDKQLISNVFTHLLRARREGGPCTARAA
;
A
#
# COMPACT_ATOMS: atom_id res chain seq x y z
N MET A 1 57.58 -47.54 -16.68
CA MET A 1 56.14 -47.22 -16.63
C MET A 1 56.00 -45.84 -16.00
N GLY A 2 55.89 -44.81 -16.83
CA GLY A 2 55.73 -43.41 -16.40
C GLY A 2 54.37 -42.90 -16.87
N HIS A 3 53.53 -42.45 -15.94
CA HIS A 3 52.26 -41.82 -16.27
C HIS A 3 52.43 -40.31 -16.36
N THR A 4 52.39 -39.81 -17.59
CA THR A 4 52.26 -38.39 -17.93
C THR A 4 50.86 -37.89 -17.60
N ARG A 5 50.80 -36.86 -16.74
CA ARG A 5 49.61 -36.10 -16.37
C ARG A 5 49.35 -35.06 -17.46
N ARG A 6 48.18 -35.13 -18.10
CA ARG A 6 47.74 -34.20 -19.16
C ARG A 6 47.00 -33.04 -18.50
N GLU A 7 47.55 -31.84 -18.62
CA GLU A 7 46.85 -30.57 -18.32
C GLU A 7 45.82 -30.28 -19.43
N GLU A 8 44.55 -30.18 -19.07
CA GLU A 8 43.53 -29.57 -19.92
C GLU A 8 43.26 -28.14 -19.42
N LYS A 9 43.80 -27.18 -20.16
CA LYS A 9 43.34 -25.79 -20.17
C LYS A 9 42.10 -25.71 -21.06
N GLY A 10 40.94 -25.49 -20.46
CA GLY A 10 39.68 -25.23 -21.17
C GLY A 10 38.91 -24.11 -20.48
N GLY A 11 39.28 -22.86 -20.79
CA GLY A 11 38.53 -21.68 -20.38
C GLY A 11 37.24 -21.56 -21.18
N SER A 12 36.11 -21.58 -20.48
CA SER A 12 34.81 -21.19 -20.99
C SER A 12 34.22 -20.19 -20.01
N GLU A 13 34.25 -18.90 -20.36
CA GLU A 13 33.51 -17.84 -19.67
C GLU A 13 32.03 -18.19 -19.64
N ALA A 14 31.55 -18.63 -18.48
CA ALA A 14 30.13 -18.78 -18.20
C ALA A 14 29.48 -17.38 -18.19
N ARG A 15 28.56 -17.13 -19.13
CA ARG A 15 27.70 -15.94 -19.13
C ARG A 15 26.73 -16.05 -17.93
N PRO A 16 26.71 -15.10 -16.97
CA PRO A 16 25.93 -15.25 -15.76
C PRO A 16 24.59 -14.50 -15.91
N TRP A 17 23.59 -15.14 -16.48
CA TRP A 17 22.19 -14.76 -16.27
C TRP A 17 21.32 -15.94 -16.74
N ALA A 18 20.85 -16.73 -15.78
CA ALA A 18 19.87 -17.77 -16.05
C ALA A 18 18.53 -17.31 -15.47
N VAL A 19 17.52 -17.15 -16.33
CA VAL A 19 16.13 -17.03 -15.89
C VAL A 19 15.69 -18.40 -15.37
N LEU A 20 15.33 -18.48 -14.09
CA LEU A 20 14.87 -19.70 -13.46
C LEU A 20 13.37 -19.91 -13.75
N GLY A 21 13.06 -20.83 -14.67
CA GLY A 21 11.71 -21.33 -14.96
C GLY A 21 10.99 -20.60 -16.10
N ALA A 22 10.63 -21.31 -17.18
CA ALA A 22 9.91 -20.73 -18.31
C ALA A 22 8.63 -21.50 -18.68
N ARG A 23 7.50 -20.79 -18.69
CA ARG A 23 6.38 -21.03 -19.62
C ARG A 23 6.43 -19.95 -20.71
N ALA A 24 5.82 -20.21 -21.88
CA ALA A 24 5.99 -19.44 -23.11
C ALA A 24 5.86 -17.91 -22.92
N ASN A 25 6.97 -17.19 -23.09
CA ASN A 25 7.15 -15.80 -22.67
C ASN A 25 7.23 -14.83 -23.87
N TRP A 26 6.70 -13.62 -23.65
CA TRP A 26 7.13 -12.37 -24.31
C TRP A 26 8.62 -12.41 -24.64
N PRO A 27 9.11 -12.00 -25.84
CA PRO A 27 10.41 -12.38 -26.38
C PRO A 27 11.51 -12.33 -25.32
N SER A 28 11.79 -13.48 -24.72
CA SER A 28 12.71 -13.61 -23.62
C SER A 28 14.09 -13.92 -24.18
N GLU A 29 15.08 -13.25 -23.61
CA GLU A 29 16.52 -13.51 -23.73
C GLU A 29 17.21 -13.06 -25.03
N GLY A 30 16.67 -13.35 -26.22
CA GLY A 30 17.37 -13.02 -27.48
C GLY A 30 17.35 -11.53 -27.90
N PHE A 31 16.39 -10.75 -27.40
CA PHE A 31 16.10 -9.38 -27.91
C PHE A 31 16.71 -8.23 -27.06
N LYS A 32 17.36 -8.57 -25.94
CA LYS A 32 17.48 -7.67 -24.77
C LYS A 32 18.64 -6.65 -24.76
N GLY A 33 19.66 -6.77 -25.59
CA GLY A 33 20.87 -5.93 -25.43
C GLY A 33 20.79 -4.54 -26.05
N ARG A 34 20.76 -4.48 -27.39
CA ARG A 34 20.77 -3.22 -28.17
C ARG A 34 19.39 -2.82 -28.70
N PHE A 35 18.57 -3.81 -29.09
CA PHE A 35 17.25 -3.54 -29.66
C PHE A 35 16.28 -3.04 -28.60
N TYR A 36 16.20 -3.67 -27.43
CA TYR A 36 15.27 -3.26 -26.38
C TYR A 36 15.53 -1.84 -25.86
N GLY A 37 16.79 -1.48 -25.59
CA GLY A 37 17.15 -0.12 -25.16
C GLY A 37 16.98 0.94 -26.26
N THR A 38 17.03 0.56 -27.54
CA THR A 38 16.79 1.47 -28.66
C THR A 38 15.30 1.61 -28.95
N PHE A 39 14.57 0.50 -28.94
CA PHE A 39 13.12 0.45 -29.09
C PHE A 39 12.40 1.16 -27.93
N SER A 40 12.85 0.98 -26.68
CA SER A 40 12.25 1.67 -25.53
C SER A 40 12.42 3.19 -25.60
N ARG A 41 13.63 3.64 -25.98
CA ARG A 41 13.91 5.06 -26.21
C ARG A 41 13.11 5.61 -27.39
N GLN A 42 12.99 4.85 -28.48
CA GLN A 42 12.16 5.23 -29.63
C GLN A 42 10.67 5.26 -29.30
N ALA A 43 10.16 4.29 -28.54
CA ALA A 43 8.76 4.24 -28.10
C ALA A 43 8.44 5.40 -27.16
N ARG A 44 9.32 5.72 -26.20
CA ARG A 44 9.18 6.93 -25.37
C ARG A 44 9.22 8.20 -26.22
N ALA A 45 10.23 8.34 -27.08
CA ALA A 45 10.34 9.49 -27.97
C ALA A 45 9.09 9.65 -28.86
N LEU A 46 8.52 8.55 -29.37
CA LEU A 46 7.27 8.57 -30.13
C LEU A 46 6.06 8.98 -29.26
N CYS A 47 5.98 8.51 -28.02
CA CYS A 47 4.93 8.94 -27.08
C CYS A 47 5.08 10.41 -26.68
N ASP A 48 6.30 10.88 -26.41
CA ASP A 48 6.60 12.27 -26.06
C ASP A 48 6.35 13.20 -27.25
N LEU A 49 6.74 12.78 -28.46
CA LEU A 49 6.42 13.48 -29.71
C LEU A 49 4.90 13.52 -29.96
N ALA A 50 4.19 12.42 -29.75
CA ALA A 50 2.73 12.39 -29.88
C ALA A 50 2.03 13.27 -28.82
N GLY A 51 2.58 13.36 -27.61
CA GLY A 51 2.12 14.27 -26.56
C GLY A 51 2.37 15.74 -26.88
N ALA A 52 3.50 16.05 -27.52
CA ALA A 52 3.85 17.41 -27.96
C ALA A 52 3.05 17.87 -29.19
N TRP A 53 2.57 16.94 -30.03
CA TRP A 53 1.76 17.21 -31.22
C TRP A 53 0.25 17.26 -30.90
N ALA A 54 -0.14 18.10 -29.93
CA ALA A 54 -1.47 18.20 -29.34
C ALA A 54 -2.59 18.74 -30.28
N GLY A 55 -2.58 18.36 -31.56
CA GLY A 55 -3.61 18.66 -32.56
C GLY A 55 -4.15 17.45 -33.33
N TRP A 56 -3.64 16.24 -33.11
CA TRP A 56 -4.14 15.01 -33.75
C TRP A 56 -5.00 14.18 -32.79
N ARG A 57 -6.08 13.57 -33.31
CA ARG A 57 -7.15 12.85 -32.58
C ARG A 57 -6.61 11.86 -31.52
N PHE A 58 -6.55 12.31 -30.27
CA PHE A 58 -6.14 11.51 -29.10
C PHE A 58 -6.94 10.21 -28.94
N ASP A 59 -8.18 10.19 -29.42
CA ASP A 59 -9.06 9.02 -29.35
C ASP A 59 -8.48 7.79 -30.07
N GLY A 60 -7.77 7.98 -31.18
CA GLY A 60 -7.18 6.88 -31.93
C GLY A 60 -5.98 6.24 -31.22
N VAL A 61 -5.11 7.06 -30.63
CA VAL A 61 -3.94 6.58 -29.87
C VAL A 61 -4.39 5.94 -28.56
N ARG A 62 -5.37 6.54 -27.89
CA ARG A 62 -5.97 5.97 -26.68
C ARG A 62 -6.63 4.63 -26.96
N ALA A 63 -7.51 4.54 -27.96
CA ALA A 63 -8.16 3.29 -28.36
C ALA A 63 -7.17 2.20 -28.80
N TRP A 64 -6.06 2.59 -29.44
CA TRP A 64 -4.98 1.65 -29.76
C TRP A 64 -4.20 1.20 -28.51
N SER A 65 -3.93 2.10 -27.58
CA SER A 65 -3.27 1.80 -26.30
C SER A 65 -4.14 0.99 -25.32
N GLU A 66 -5.45 0.99 -25.55
CA GLU A 66 -6.45 0.19 -24.82
C GLU A 66 -6.67 -1.20 -25.46
N ARG A 67 -6.01 -1.51 -26.59
CA ARG A 67 -5.99 -2.89 -27.11
C ARG A 67 -5.26 -3.82 -26.13
N ALA A 68 -5.62 -5.10 -26.15
CA ALA A 68 -4.97 -6.13 -25.34
C ALA A 68 -3.51 -6.33 -25.79
N TRP A 69 -2.59 -5.60 -25.16
CA TRP A 69 -1.15 -5.80 -25.30
C TRP A 69 -0.74 -7.06 -24.55
N PRO A 70 0.18 -7.88 -25.08
CA PRO A 70 0.64 -9.02 -24.31
C PRO A 70 1.38 -8.55 -23.06
N VAL A 71 1.09 -9.22 -21.93
CA VAL A 71 1.49 -8.80 -20.59
C VAL A 71 2.72 -9.61 -20.16
N ARG A 72 3.79 -8.95 -19.72
CA ARG A 72 4.94 -9.63 -19.13
C ARG A 72 4.68 -9.98 -17.65
N PRO A 73 5.31 -11.04 -17.12
CA PRO A 73 5.27 -11.34 -15.69
C PRO A 73 5.75 -10.17 -14.82
N ILE A 74 5.38 -10.19 -13.54
CA ILE A 74 5.88 -9.22 -12.55
C ILE A 74 7.37 -9.47 -12.35
N ARG A 75 8.18 -8.42 -12.33
CA ARG A 75 9.63 -8.53 -12.24
C ARG A 75 10.17 -7.75 -11.05
N VAL A 76 10.98 -8.41 -10.23
CA VAL A 76 11.63 -7.77 -9.08
C VAL A 76 13.13 -7.95 -9.17
N GLY A 77 13.86 -6.84 -9.11
CA GLY A 77 15.32 -6.83 -9.03
C GLY A 77 15.80 -6.98 -7.59
N LEU A 78 16.85 -7.76 -7.35
CA LEU A 78 17.50 -7.92 -6.06
C LEU A 78 18.94 -7.42 -6.13
N SER A 79 19.24 -6.39 -5.35
CA SER A 79 20.58 -5.88 -5.07
C SER A 79 20.87 -6.09 -3.57
N LEU A 80 20.97 -7.35 -3.16
CA LEU A 80 21.10 -7.81 -1.78
C LEU A 80 22.30 -8.72 -1.60
N PRO A 81 22.80 -8.93 -0.36
CA PRO A 81 23.65 -10.09 -0.06
C PRO A 81 23.00 -11.39 -0.55
N ARG A 82 23.81 -12.33 -1.03
CA ARG A 82 23.33 -13.57 -1.65
C ARG A 82 22.41 -14.37 -0.73
N ASP A 83 22.77 -14.49 0.55
CA ASP A 83 21.97 -15.25 1.52
C ASP A 83 20.57 -14.67 1.71
N ASP A 84 20.45 -13.34 1.77
CA ASP A 84 19.16 -12.65 1.88
C ASP A 84 18.32 -12.83 0.60
N ALA A 85 18.98 -12.72 -0.57
CA ALA A 85 18.33 -12.92 -1.85
C ALA A 85 17.81 -14.36 -1.99
N ASP A 86 18.63 -15.36 -1.68
CA ASP A 86 18.26 -16.78 -1.74
C ASP A 86 17.13 -17.08 -0.74
N ALA A 87 17.15 -16.48 0.46
CA ALA A 87 16.08 -16.61 1.44
C ALA A 87 14.73 -16.04 0.95
N LEU A 88 14.75 -14.87 0.29
CA LEU A 88 13.55 -14.26 -0.29
C LEU A 88 13.03 -15.05 -1.49
N VAL A 89 13.91 -15.49 -2.39
CA VAL A 89 13.54 -16.28 -3.58
C VAL A 89 12.98 -17.65 -3.19
N GLY A 90 13.56 -18.28 -2.17
CA GLY A 90 13.09 -19.58 -1.64
C GLY A 90 11.82 -19.50 -0.80
N SER A 91 11.31 -18.30 -0.51
CA SER A 91 10.11 -18.10 0.31
C SER A 91 8.83 -18.02 -0.53
N PRO A 92 7.70 -18.56 -0.05
CA PRO A 92 6.43 -18.47 -0.75
C PRO A 92 5.98 -17.02 -0.91
N GLY A 93 5.71 -16.64 -2.16
CA GLY A 93 5.22 -15.31 -2.53
C GLY A 93 3.70 -15.13 -2.40
N CYS A 94 3.25 -13.90 -2.65
CA CYS A 94 1.84 -13.56 -2.84
C CYS A 94 1.51 -13.26 -4.32
N ALA A 95 2.48 -13.36 -5.24
CA ALA A 95 2.24 -13.26 -6.67
C ALA A 95 3.25 -14.11 -7.47
N ASP A 96 2.96 -14.33 -8.74
CA ASP A 96 3.91 -14.94 -9.67
C ASP A 96 4.91 -13.87 -10.13
N VAL A 97 6.10 -13.89 -9.53
CA VAL A 97 7.14 -12.87 -9.70
C VAL A 97 8.43 -13.51 -10.20
N GLU A 98 9.00 -12.94 -11.26
CA GLU A 98 10.32 -13.27 -11.76
C GLU A 98 11.40 -12.44 -11.03
N PHE A 99 12.41 -13.11 -10.47
CA PHE A 99 13.55 -12.45 -9.81
C PHE A 99 14.71 -12.20 -10.77
N PHE A 100 15.29 -11.02 -10.65
CA PHE A 100 16.48 -10.61 -11.40
C PHE A 100 17.57 -10.17 -10.45
N TRP A 101 18.79 -10.63 -10.71
CA TRP A 101 19.94 -10.07 -10.01
C TRP A 101 20.26 -8.67 -10.56
N VAL A 102 20.39 -7.70 -9.66
CA VAL A 102 20.83 -6.34 -9.98
C VAL A 102 22.23 -6.16 -9.40
N PRO A 103 23.22 -5.74 -10.21
CA PRO A 103 24.57 -5.50 -9.71
C PRO A 103 24.57 -4.53 -8.51
N GLY A 104 25.38 -4.85 -7.50
CA GLY A 104 25.50 -4.03 -6.30
C GLY A 104 25.89 -2.59 -6.63
N GLY A 105 25.31 -1.64 -5.89
CA GLY A 105 25.52 -0.21 -6.11
C GLY A 105 24.69 0.41 -7.25
N MET A 106 23.91 -0.40 -7.98
CA MET A 106 23.04 0.07 -9.05
C MET A 106 21.54 -0.01 -8.69
N GLY A 107 21.19 0.25 -7.43
CA GLY A 107 19.81 0.16 -6.94
C GLY A 107 18.89 1.31 -7.36
N GLY A 108 17.64 1.27 -6.90
CA GLY A 108 16.66 2.37 -7.01
C GLY A 108 16.11 2.62 -8.43
N ALA A 109 15.75 3.87 -8.69
CA ALA A 109 15.06 4.29 -9.92
C ALA A 109 15.79 3.92 -11.22
N TRP A 110 17.13 3.96 -11.21
CA TRP A 110 17.93 3.59 -12.37
C TRP A 110 17.74 2.13 -12.78
N ALA A 111 17.75 1.19 -11.83
CA ALA A 111 17.55 -0.24 -12.13
C ALA A 111 16.14 -0.51 -12.63
N LEU A 112 15.15 0.15 -12.04
CA LEU A 112 13.75 0.05 -12.47
C LEU A 112 13.60 0.35 -13.97
N ASP A 113 14.20 1.46 -14.41
CA ASP A 113 14.18 1.87 -15.81
C ASP A 113 15.00 0.94 -16.71
N ARG A 114 16.26 0.69 -16.33
CA ARG A 114 17.22 -0.05 -17.15
C ARG A 114 16.79 -1.48 -17.43
N PHE A 115 16.21 -2.14 -16.44
CA PHE A 115 15.81 -3.55 -16.51
C PHE A 115 14.30 -3.75 -16.68
N ALA A 116 13.53 -2.66 -16.80
CA ALA A 116 12.07 -2.67 -16.87
C ALA A 116 11.45 -3.52 -15.73
N LEU A 117 11.81 -3.19 -14.49
CA LEU A 117 11.34 -3.89 -13.29
C LEU A 117 10.07 -3.24 -12.73
N ASP A 118 9.32 -4.00 -11.94
CA ASP A 118 8.15 -3.52 -11.18
C ASP A 118 8.50 -3.13 -9.75
N ALA A 119 9.57 -3.70 -9.20
CA ALA A 119 10.22 -3.22 -7.98
C ALA A 119 11.71 -3.58 -7.98
N VAL A 120 12.49 -2.89 -7.16
CA VAL A 120 13.88 -3.23 -6.86
C VAL A 120 14.09 -3.25 -5.36
N VAL A 121 14.70 -4.33 -4.85
CA VAL A 121 15.02 -4.51 -3.44
C VAL A 121 16.51 -4.30 -3.24
N CYS A 122 16.86 -3.37 -2.36
CA CYS A 122 18.24 -3.00 -2.04
C CYS A 122 18.49 -3.15 -0.54
N ALA A 123 19.72 -3.46 -0.15
CA ALA A 123 20.12 -3.36 1.26
C ALA A 123 20.34 -1.88 1.60
N ASP A 124 19.88 -1.44 2.77
CA ASP A 124 20.00 -0.04 3.22
C ASP A 124 21.36 0.30 3.87
N GLY A 125 22.28 -0.67 3.92
CA GLY A 125 23.59 -0.55 4.59
C GLY A 125 23.56 -0.80 6.10
N ALA A 126 22.41 -0.61 6.76
CA ALA A 126 22.20 -0.93 8.18
C ALA A 126 21.69 -2.37 8.39
N GLY A 127 21.52 -3.12 7.31
CA GLY A 127 20.98 -4.49 7.34
C GLY A 127 19.46 -4.56 7.20
N GLY A 128 18.80 -3.43 6.95
CA GLY A 128 17.42 -3.37 6.48
C GLY A 128 17.32 -3.57 4.97
N LEU A 129 16.08 -3.52 4.49
CA LEU A 129 15.72 -3.59 3.08
C LEU A 129 15.01 -2.31 2.66
N SER A 130 15.34 -1.80 1.49
CA SER A 130 14.57 -0.76 0.81
C SER A 130 14.01 -1.33 -0.49
N VAL A 131 12.69 -1.28 -0.67
CA VAL A 131 12.02 -1.66 -1.91
C VAL A 131 11.57 -0.39 -2.61
N THR A 132 12.04 -0.13 -3.82
CA THR A 132 11.57 1.02 -4.63
C THR A 132 10.69 0.53 -5.77
N THR A 133 9.58 1.21 -6.05
CA THR A 133 8.71 0.94 -7.21
C THR A 133 8.72 2.10 -8.21
N PRO A 134 8.38 1.87 -9.49
CA PRO A 134 8.34 2.94 -10.50
C PRO A 134 7.28 3.99 -10.19
N GLU A 135 7.68 5.26 -10.17
CA GLU A 135 6.77 6.41 -10.09
C GLU A 135 6.60 7.09 -11.45
N ARG A 136 5.54 7.88 -11.58
CA ARG A 136 5.30 8.74 -12.74
C ARG A 136 5.23 10.17 -12.26
N GLU A 137 5.90 11.06 -12.99
CA GLU A 137 5.84 12.49 -12.73
C GLU A 137 4.38 12.98 -12.74
N GLY A 138 3.99 13.67 -11.67
CA GLY A 138 2.62 14.17 -11.46
C GLY A 138 1.58 13.10 -11.09
N LEU A 139 1.98 11.83 -10.96
CA LEU A 139 1.11 10.71 -10.59
C LEU A 139 1.79 9.86 -9.51
N ASP A 140 2.01 10.50 -8.37
CA ASP A 140 2.68 9.92 -7.22
C ASP A 140 1.97 8.66 -6.70
N ALA A 141 2.70 7.90 -5.90
CA ALA A 141 2.14 6.75 -5.20
C ALA A 141 1.01 7.18 -4.26
N GLY A 142 0.02 6.30 -4.06
CA GLY A 142 -1.04 6.56 -3.06
C GLY A 142 -0.49 6.62 -1.63
N TRP A 143 0.66 5.98 -1.41
CA TRP A 143 1.38 5.95 -0.15
C TRP A 143 2.87 6.10 -0.44
N TYR A 144 3.57 7.04 0.20
CA TYR A 144 5.01 7.15 -0.04
C TYR A 144 5.77 5.91 0.49
N ASP A 145 5.71 5.65 1.81
CA ASP A 145 6.38 4.52 2.45
C ASP A 145 5.45 3.75 3.40
N TRP A 146 5.19 2.47 3.09
CA TRP A 146 4.36 1.58 3.92
C TRP A 146 4.92 1.36 5.34
N ALA A 147 6.24 1.48 5.51
CA ALA A 147 6.87 1.31 6.80
C ALA A 147 6.95 2.62 7.61
N GLY A 148 6.71 3.77 6.98
CA GLY A 148 6.67 5.06 7.64
C GLY A 148 5.30 5.37 8.25
N ALA A 149 5.32 6.09 9.37
CA ALA A 149 4.12 6.77 9.85
C ALA A 149 3.71 7.85 8.84
N ARG A 150 2.40 8.05 8.65
CA ARG A 150 1.89 9.06 7.72
C ARG A 150 1.54 10.34 8.47
N PRO A 151 1.56 11.49 7.80
CA PRO A 151 0.82 12.64 8.29
C PRO A 151 -0.65 12.25 8.48
N ILE A 152 -1.22 12.61 9.63
CA ILE A 152 -2.61 12.28 9.95
C ILE A 152 -3.51 13.13 9.05
N SER A 153 -4.25 12.46 8.18
CA SER A 153 -5.20 13.05 7.24
C SER A 153 -6.23 11.98 6.88
N HIS A 154 -7.39 12.37 6.36
CA HIS A 154 -8.37 11.38 5.92
C HIS A 154 -7.80 10.45 4.83
N GLY A 155 -7.04 11.00 3.88
CA GLY A 155 -6.37 10.23 2.83
C GLY A 155 -5.30 9.27 3.35
N SER A 156 -4.75 9.51 4.54
CA SER A 156 -3.87 8.55 5.21
C SER A 156 -4.63 7.48 6.00
N LEU A 157 -5.75 7.84 6.64
CA LEU A 157 -6.64 6.88 7.31
C LEU A 157 -7.28 5.90 6.33
N PHE A 158 -7.86 6.39 5.24
CA PHE A 158 -8.63 5.60 4.28
C PHE A 158 -8.11 5.82 2.87
N PRO A 159 -6.90 5.31 2.55
CA PRO A 159 -6.29 5.55 1.25
C PRO A 159 -7.11 4.91 0.13
N LEU A 160 -7.42 5.70 -0.90
CA LEU A 160 -8.09 5.21 -2.12
C LEU A 160 -7.19 4.25 -2.94
N ARG A 161 -5.88 4.30 -2.68
CA ARG A 161 -4.82 3.59 -3.38
C ARG A 161 -3.81 3.05 -2.37
N PHE A 162 -3.47 1.78 -2.51
CA PHE A 162 -2.52 1.11 -1.61
C PHE A 162 -1.10 1.05 -2.16
N ASP A 163 -0.85 1.46 -3.40
CA ASP A 163 0.49 1.38 -3.98
C ASP A 163 1.49 2.29 -3.26
N CYS A 164 2.71 1.78 -3.09
CA CYS A 164 3.80 2.53 -2.47
C CYS A 164 4.86 2.99 -3.45
N ALA A 165 5.50 4.13 -3.16
CA ALA A 165 6.72 4.55 -3.83
C ALA A 165 7.91 3.72 -3.33
N VAL A 166 7.99 3.58 -2.00
CA VAL A 166 9.06 2.88 -1.30
C VAL A 166 8.48 2.01 -0.17
N LEU A 167 9.25 1.02 0.27
CA LEU A 167 9.02 0.28 1.51
C LEU A 167 10.37 0.10 2.21
N HIS A 168 10.54 0.72 3.39
CA HIS A 168 11.75 0.60 4.19
C HIS A 168 11.55 -0.37 5.36
N LEU A 169 12.08 -1.57 5.24
CA LEU A 169 12.07 -2.54 6.33
C LEU A 169 13.37 -2.41 7.15
N PRO A 170 13.31 -2.09 8.45
CA PRO A 170 14.48 -1.97 9.30
C PRO A 170 15.21 -3.31 9.46
N ALA A 171 16.42 -3.29 10.05
CA ALA A 171 17.29 -4.48 10.13
C ALA A 171 16.66 -5.70 10.82
N ASP A 172 15.63 -5.50 11.65
CA ASP A 172 14.86 -6.54 12.33
C ASP A 172 13.78 -7.19 11.45
N TRP A 173 13.69 -6.84 10.16
CA TRP A 173 12.63 -7.29 9.24
C TRP A 173 12.43 -8.81 9.17
N SER A 174 13.50 -9.58 9.38
CA SER A 174 13.48 -11.05 9.37
C SER A 174 13.31 -11.66 10.77
N GLY A 175 13.34 -10.85 11.84
CA GLY A 175 13.45 -11.28 13.24
C GLY A 175 14.79 -11.93 13.60
N ALA A 176 15.44 -12.63 12.66
CA ALA A 176 16.71 -13.32 12.84
C ALA A 176 17.85 -12.36 13.16
N ARG A 177 17.98 -11.26 12.42
CA ARG A 177 19.07 -10.28 12.62
C ARG A 177 19.01 -9.57 13.97
N ALA A 178 17.82 -9.30 14.48
CA ALA A 178 17.65 -8.74 15.82
C ALA A 178 18.20 -9.69 16.91
N ARG A 179 18.26 -10.99 16.63
CA ARG A 179 18.85 -12.02 17.50
C ARG A 179 20.30 -12.38 17.15
N GLY A 180 20.91 -11.71 16.18
CA GLY A 180 22.24 -12.07 15.67
C GLY A 180 22.28 -13.37 14.85
N GLU A 181 21.12 -13.86 14.40
CA GLU A 181 20.99 -15.07 13.58
C GLU A 181 21.10 -14.74 12.09
N THR A 182 21.63 -15.69 11.31
CA THR A 182 21.58 -15.65 9.85
C THR A 182 20.15 -15.73 9.35
N VAL A 183 19.79 -14.93 8.34
CA VAL A 183 18.48 -15.01 7.70
C VAL A 183 18.34 -16.37 7.00
N ARG A 184 17.38 -17.18 7.45
CA ARG A 184 17.09 -18.49 6.87
C ARG A 184 15.78 -18.43 6.08
N ALA A 185 15.79 -19.06 4.90
CA ALA A 185 14.57 -19.36 4.17
C ALA A 185 13.60 -20.16 5.05
N GLY A 186 12.30 -19.99 4.83
CA GLY A 186 11.29 -20.79 5.53
C GLY A 186 10.81 -20.20 6.87
N THR A 187 11.30 -19.03 7.28
CA THR A 187 10.76 -18.34 8.46
C THR A 187 9.57 -17.45 8.08
N GLU A 188 8.57 -17.39 8.95
CA GLU A 188 7.33 -16.63 8.71
C GLU A 188 7.58 -15.14 8.47
N HIS A 189 8.59 -14.56 9.13
CA HIS A 189 8.99 -13.17 8.92
C HIS A 189 9.54 -12.93 7.51
N VAL A 190 10.36 -13.84 6.97
CA VAL A 190 10.85 -13.74 5.59
C VAL A 190 9.69 -13.91 4.61
N TRP A 191 8.70 -14.77 4.92
CA TRP A 191 7.49 -14.92 4.11
C TRP A 191 6.63 -13.65 4.11
N LEU A 192 6.55 -12.95 5.24
CA LEU A 192 5.83 -11.68 5.32
C LEU A 192 6.54 -10.57 4.54
N ALA A 193 7.86 -10.42 4.72
CA ALA A 193 8.66 -9.47 3.94
C ALA A 193 8.55 -9.75 2.43
N ARG A 194 8.58 -11.04 2.07
CA ARG A 194 8.35 -11.52 0.71
C ARG A 194 6.97 -11.11 0.18
N ALA A 195 5.92 -11.29 0.95
CA ALA A 195 4.56 -10.91 0.56
C ALA A 195 4.40 -9.39 0.42
N LEU A 196 5.08 -8.59 1.23
CA LEU A 196 5.13 -7.13 1.08
C LEU A 196 5.85 -6.71 -0.21
N ILE A 197 6.99 -7.32 -0.53
CA ILE A 197 7.73 -7.06 -1.79
C ILE A 197 6.84 -7.37 -3.00
N ASP A 198 6.19 -8.54 -3.00
CA ASP A 198 5.29 -8.95 -4.07
C ASP A 198 4.08 -8.00 -4.18
N GLY A 199 3.50 -7.61 -3.04
CA GLY A 199 2.40 -6.65 -2.97
C GLY A 199 2.80 -5.30 -3.57
N ALA A 200 3.97 -4.77 -3.21
CA ALA A 200 4.50 -3.52 -3.74
C ALA A 200 4.72 -3.61 -5.26
N ALA A 201 5.29 -4.71 -5.75
CA ALA A 201 5.50 -4.93 -7.17
C ALA A 201 4.18 -5.05 -7.96
N VAL A 202 3.18 -5.78 -7.44
CA VAL A 202 1.83 -5.89 -8.02
C VAL A 202 1.16 -4.53 -8.07
N LEU A 203 1.14 -3.82 -6.94
CA LEU A 203 0.48 -2.52 -6.82
C LEU A 203 1.21 -1.42 -7.61
N SER A 204 2.49 -1.59 -7.93
CA SER A 204 3.18 -0.71 -8.87
C SER A 204 2.50 -0.66 -10.25
N ARG A 205 1.67 -1.66 -10.60
CA ARG A 205 0.95 -1.71 -11.87
C ARG A 205 -0.49 -1.21 -11.80
N VAL A 206 -0.93 -0.54 -10.73
CA VAL A 206 -2.25 0.11 -10.77
C VAL A 206 -2.30 1.19 -11.86
N LEU A 207 -3.49 1.48 -12.40
CA LEU A 207 -3.66 2.31 -13.60
C LEU A 207 -2.89 3.66 -13.55
N PRO A 208 -2.90 4.44 -12.45
CA PRO A 208 -2.12 5.67 -12.37
C PRO A 208 -0.60 5.48 -12.54
N ARG A 209 -0.08 4.29 -12.20
CA ARG A 209 1.36 3.96 -12.17
C ARG A 209 1.90 3.40 -13.48
N VAL A 210 1.04 3.20 -14.49
CA VAL A 210 1.41 2.59 -15.76
C VAL A 210 1.22 3.60 -16.90
N SER A 211 2.34 3.99 -17.51
CA SER A 211 2.35 4.85 -18.70
C SER A 211 2.03 4.08 -19.98
N SER A 212 1.77 4.78 -21.09
CA SER A 212 1.65 4.15 -22.40
C SER A 212 2.95 3.43 -22.82
N ALA A 213 4.11 4.02 -22.49
CA ALA A 213 5.41 3.40 -22.75
C ALA A 213 5.57 2.10 -21.96
N ASP A 214 5.13 2.05 -20.70
CA ASP A 214 5.13 0.83 -19.89
C ASP A 214 4.31 -0.30 -20.54
N ARG A 215 3.12 0.03 -21.06
CA ARG A 215 2.25 -0.95 -21.75
C ARG A 215 2.92 -1.54 -22.99
N LEU A 216 3.59 -0.71 -23.80
CA LEU A 216 4.36 -1.17 -24.97
C LEU A 216 5.51 -2.10 -24.57
N MET A 217 6.02 -1.94 -23.36
CA MET A 217 7.08 -2.77 -22.78
C MET A 217 6.53 -4.03 -22.07
N GLY A 218 5.22 -4.28 -22.20
CA GLY A 218 4.49 -5.42 -21.64
C GLY A 218 4.06 -5.22 -20.18
N ARG A 219 4.38 -4.07 -19.56
CA ARG A 219 3.94 -3.73 -18.20
C ARG A 219 2.52 -3.17 -18.27
N ALA A 220 1.54 -4.07 -18.38
CA ALA A 220 0.13 -3.72 -18.44
C ALA A 220 -0.45 -3.41 -17.05
N PRO A 221 -1.47 -2.53 -16.95
CA PRO A 221 -2.11 -2.24 -15.68
C PRO A 221 -2.75 -3.50 -15.09
N LEU A 222 -2.63 -3.65 -13.77
CA LEU A 222 -3.25 -4.68 -12.97
C LEU A 222 -4.43 -4.05 -12.21
N GLY A 223 -5.63 -4.59 -12.41
CA GLY A 223 -6.88 -4.06 -11.85
C GLY A 223 -7.80 -3.44 -12.92
N GLY A 224 -9.06 -3.24 -12.57
CA GLY A 224 -10.06 -2.66 -13.48
C GLY A 224 -11.10 -3.63 -14.05
N GLY A 225 -11.14 -4.88 -13.57
CA GLY A 225 -12.23 -5.82 -13.88
C GLY A 225 -12.48 -6.00 -15.38
N GLU A 226 -11.43 -5.95 -16.20
CA GLU A 226 -11.58 -6.13 -17.64
C GLU A 226 -12.17 -7.51 -17.92
N ARG A 227 -13.40 -7.49 -18.45
CA ARG A 227 -14.03 -8.68 -18.99
C ARG A 227 -13.30 -9.02 -20.28
N CYS A 228 -12.23 -9.79 -20.18
CA CYS A 228 -11.57 -10.33 -21.36
C CYS A 228 -12.54 -11.24 -22.10
N ARG A 229 -12.91 -10.83 -23.31
CA ARG A 229 -13.65 -11.66 -24.25
C ARG A 229 -12.66 -12.72 -24.72
N SER A 230 -12.84 -13.96 -24.25
CA SER A 230 -12.03 -15.08 -24.76
C SER A 230 -12.24 -15.20 -26.27
N GLY A 231 -11.27 -15.78 -26.99
CA GLY A 231 -11.38 -16.01 -28.45
C GLY A 231 -12.63 -16.79 -28.88
N PHE A 232 -13.35 -17.42 -27.94
CA PHE A 232 -14.62 -18.12 -28.14
C PHE A 232 -15.86 -17.29 -27.74
N GLY A 233 -15.73 -15.97 -27.54
CA GLY A 233 -16.83 -15.08 -27.20
C GLY A 233 -17.33 -15.19 -25.75
N ARG A 234 -16.75 -16.07 -24.91
CA ARG A 234 -17.06 -16.14 -23.47
C ARG A 234 -16.27 -15.10 -22.70
N TYR A 235 -16.94 -14.33 -21.85
CA TYR A 235 -16.28 -13.45 -20.89
C TYR A 235 -15.73 -14.30 -19.75
N VAL A 236 -14.41 -14.31 -19.58
CA VAL A 236 -13.79 -14.92 -18.40
C VAL A 236 -13.58 -13.79 -17.40
N VAL A 237 -14.12 -13.98 -16.18
CA VAL A 237 -13.80 -13.09 -15.07
C VAL A 237 -12.35 -13.37 -14.69
N VAL A 238 -11.44 -12.51 -15.15
CA VAL A 238 -10.05 -12.57 -14.74
C VAL A 238 -10.02 -12.16 -13.28
N HIS A 239 -9.51 -13.04 -12.41
CA HIS A 239 -9.31 -12.73 -11.00
C HIS A 239 -8.47 -11.46 -10.89
N ASP A 240 -8.93 -10.52 -10.07
CA ASP A 240 -8.23 -9.26 -9.83
C ASP A 240 -6.91 -9.54 -9.10
N PRO A 241 -5.76 -9.43 -9.77
CA PRO A 241 -4.47 -9.81 -9.20
C PRO A 241 -4.07 -8.89 -8.05
N VAL A 242 -4.58 -7.65 -8.02
CA VAL A 242 -4.32 -6.69 -6.93
C VAL A 242 -4.98 -7.17 -5.64
N ASN A 243 -6.28 -7.45 -5.69
CA ASN A 243 -7.01 -7.96 -4.54
C ASN A 243 -6.47 -9.34 -4.12
N GLY A 244 -6.14 -10.23 -5.07
CA GLY A 244 -5.54 -11.52 -4.75
C GLY A 244 -4.17 -11.42 -4.05
N ALA A 245 -3.33 -10.44 -4.42
CA ALA A 245 -2.06 -10.19 -3.74
C ALA A 245 -2.27 -9.61 -2.33
N LEU A 246 -3.20 -8.67 -2.16
CA LEU A 246 -3.56 -8.11 -0.87
C LEU A 246 -4.16 -9.16 0.07
N ASP A 247 -5.09 -9.98 -0.42
CA ASP A 247 -5.69 -11.08 0.35
C ASP A 247 -4.60 -12.06 0.82
N ARG A 248 -3.69 -12.50 -0.07
CA ARG A 248 -2.58 -13.37 0.32
C ARG A 248 -1.58 -12.71 1.27
N MET A 249 -1.34 -11.41 1.14
CA MET A 249 -0.50 -10.65 2.08
C MET A 249 -1.15 -10.62 3.46
N VAL A 250 -2.46 -10.38 3.53
CA VAL A 250 -3.24 -10.46 4.79
C VAL A 250 -3.16 -11.84 5.42
N GLU A 251 -3.30 -12.91 4.63
CA GLU A 251 -3.16 -14.29 5.13
C GLU A 251 -1.76 -14.53 5.72
N ARG A 252 -0.70 -13.98 5.09
CA ARG A 252 0.66 -14.06 5.65
C ARG A 252 0.79 -13.25 6.93
N PHE A 253 0.23 -12.05 6.98
CA PHE A 253 0.24 -11.21 8.17
C PHE A 253 -0.42 -11.91 9.36
N LEU A 254 -1.57 -12.53 9.15
CA LEU A 254 -2.29 -13.26 10.20
C LEU A 254 -1.63 -14.57 10.62
N ALA A 255 -0.85 -15.19 9.72
CA ALA A 255 -0.11 -16.40 10.04
C ALA A 255 1.12 -16.16 10.92
N VAL A 256 1.72 -14.94 10.88
CA VAL A 256 2.91 -14.65 11.70
C VAL A 256 2.51 -14.52 13.17
N GLU A 257 3.14 -15.32 14.02
CA GLU A 257 2.94 -15.19 15.47
C GLU A 257 3.31 -13.78 15.97
N SER A 258 2.46 -13.25 16.86
CA SER A 258 2.73 -11.95 17.47
C SER A 258 3.89 -12.08 18.45
N ALA A 259 5.05 -11.56 18.05
CA ALA A 259 6.17 -11.37 18.95
C ALA A 259 5.82 -10.34 20.03
N THR A 260 6.55 -10.36 21.16
CA THR A 260 6.42 -9.34 22.21
C THR A 260 6.75 -7.94 21.69
N LEU A 261 7.67 -7.85 20.71
CA LEU A 261 8.02 -6.64 19.99
C LEU A 261 7.80 -6.88 18.49
N PRO A 262 6.82 -6.23 17.86
CA PRO A 262 6.57 -6.41 16.43
C PRO A 262 7.73 -5.91 15.59
N THR A 263 8.16 -6.74 14.64
CA THR A 263 9.19 -6.40 13.66
C THR A 263 8.73 -5.27 12.73
N GLY A 264 9.65 -4.56 12.09
CA GLY A 264 9.28 -3.55 11.09
C GLY A 264 8.42 -4.08 9.93
N ALA A 265 8.62 -5.34 9.52
CA ALA A 265 7.78 -6.00 8.52
C ALA A 265 6.35 -6.24 9.03
N GLN A 266 6.18 -6.66 10.28
CA GLN A 266 4.87 -6.80 10.91
C GLN A 266 4.15 -5.46 11.00
N LYS A 267 4.84 -4.37 11.36
CA LYS A 267 4.24 -3.03 11.41
C LYS A 267 3.81 -2.54 10.02
N ALA A 268 4.67 -2.67 9.01
CA ALA A 268 4.31 -2.32 7.64
C ALA A 268 3.11 -3.12 7.12
N ALA A 269 3.08 -4.44 7.40
CA ALA A 269 1.95 -5.29 7.07
C ALA A 269 0.67 -4.92 7.83
N ALA A 270 0.74 -4.63 9.12
CA ALA A 270 -0.41 -4.20 9.93
C ALA A 270 -1.03 -2.90 9.39
N ARG A 271 -0.20 -1.92 9.03
CA ARG A 271 -0.66 -0.66 8.42
C ARG A 271 -1.35 -0.89 7.08
N LEU A 272 -0.78 -1.73 6.22
CA LEU A 272 -1.38 -2.04 4.91
C LEU A 272 -2.66 -2.88 5.06
N ALA A 273 -2.63 -3.91 5.91
CA ALA A 273 -3.74 -4.82 6.15
C ALA A 273 -4.93 -4.10 6.80
N SER A 274 -4.70 -3.25 7.81
CA SER A 274 -5.76 -2.41 8.39
C SER A 274 -6.38 -1.47 7.36
N ALA A 275 -5.55 -0.82 6.52
CA ALA A 275 -6.05 0.07 5.46
C ALA A 275 -6.90 -0.68 4.44
N TYR A 276 -6.47 -1.88 4.04
CA TYR A 276 -7.25 -2.74 3.15
C TYR A 276 -8.57 -3.16 3.80
N ALA A 277 -8.55 -3.69 5.03
CA ALA A 277 -9.74 -4.13 5.77
C ALA A 277 -10.79 -3.02 5.94
N ALA A 278 -10.35 -1.78 6.18
CA ALA A 278 -11.20 -0.60 6.33
C ALA A 278 -11.64 0.04 4.99
N SER A 279 -11.26 -0.52 3.84
CA SER A 279 -11.62 0.02 2.54
C SER A 279 -12.90 -0.60 1.97
N GLY A 280 -13.65 0.19 1.19
CA GLY A 280 -14.78 -0.32 0.41
C GLY A 280 -14.37 -1.31 -0.70
N ARG A 281 -13.08 -1.40 -1.03
CA ARG A 281 -12.55 -2.31 -2.08
C ARG A 281 -12.21 -3.71 -1.57
N CYS A 282 -12.17 -3.89 -0.26
CA CYS A 282 -11.79 -5.17 0.34
C CYS A 282 -12.82 -6.27 0.06
N ARG A 283 -12.33 -7.46 -0.30
CA ARG A 283 -13.18 -8.60 -0.62
C ARG A 283 -13.38 -9.56 0.55
N LEU A 284 -12.73 -9.28 1.67
CA LEU A 284 -12.87 -10.06 2.89
C LEU A 284 -14.29 -9.90 3.45
N SER A 285 -14.80 -10.98 4.04
CA SER A 285 -16.06 -10.96 4.80
C SER A 285 -15.96 -10.01 6.00
N ALA A 286 -17.09 -9.54 6.51
CA ALA A 286 -17.11 -8.66 7.69
C ALA A 286 -16.34 -9.26 8.89
N ALA A 287 -16.54 -10.55 9.17
CA ALA A 287 -15.82 -11.26 10.22
C ALA A 287 -14.29 -11.27 9.98
N ARG A 288 -13.85 -11.54 8.75
CA ARG A 288 -12.42 -11.56 8.41
C ARG A 288 -11.81 -10.16 8.43
N ARG A 289 -12.54 -9.12 7.99
CA ARG A 289 -12.12 -7.71 8.12
C ARG A 289 -11.86 -7.35 9.57
N ARG A 290 -12.78 -7.73 10.47
CA ARG A 290 -12.65 -7.51 11.90
C ARG A 290 -11.41 -8.20 12.46
N GLU A 291 -11.23 -9.49 12.18
CA GLU A 291 -10.06 -10.25 12.64
C GLU A 291 -8.74 -9.60 12.20
N VAL A 292 -8.67 -9.16 10.94
CA VAL A 292 -7.49 -8.46 10.38
C VAL A 292 -7.24 -7.14 11.08
N ALA A 293 -8.28 -6.34 11.30
CA ALA A 293 -8.17 -5.05 11.95
C ALA A 293 -7.74 -5.19 13.42
N GLU A 294 -8.29 -6.15 14.15
CA GLU A 294 -7.90 -6.45 15.54
C GLU A 294 -6.46 -6.96 15.62
N ALA A 295 -6.02 -7.79 14.66
CA ALA A 295 -4.63 -8.24 14.58
C ALA A 295 -3.67 -7.09 14.26
N ALA A 296 -4.05 -6.20 13.35
CA ALA A 296 -3.27 -5.00 13.04
C ALA A 296 -3.15 -4.08 14.26
N ASP A 297 -4.23 -3.90 15.03
CA ASP A 297 -4.22 -3.10 16.25
C ASP A 297 -3.34 -3.70 17.36
N ARG A 298 -3.25 -5.03 17.48
CA ARG A 298 -2.28 -5.66 18.40
C ARG A 298 -0.83 -5.36 18.05
N VAL A 299 -0.54 -5.13 16.76
CA VAL A 299 0.83 -4.92 16.25
C VAL A 299 1.21 -3.43 16.20
N ALA A 300 0.26 -2.56 15.90
CA ALA A 300 0.50 -1.14 15.64
C ALA A 300 -0.59 -0.24 16.27
N GLY A 301 -1.18 -0.65 17.39
CA GLY A 301 -2.26 0.07 18.07
C GLY A 301 -1.85 1.38 18.75
N GLU A 302 -0.54 1.67 18.80
CA GLU A 302 -0.02 3.00 19.15
C GLU A 302 -0.18 4.03 18.02
N GLU A 303 -0.51 3.57 16.81
CA GLU A 303 -0.75 4.41 15.65
C GLU A 303 -2.23 4.75 15.52
N VAL A 304 -2.51 6.06 15.54
CA VAL A 304 -3.87 6.62 15.42
C VAL A 304 -4.58 6.04 14.20
N GLU A 305 -3.89 5.91 13.07
CA GLU A 305 -4.48 5.43 11.83
C GLU A 305 -4.96 3.98 11.94
N VAL A 306 -4.18 3.11 12.59
CA VAL A 306 -4.54 1.70 12.78
C VAL A 306 -5.71 1.58 13.74
N THR A 307 -5.69 2.30 14.86
CA THR A 307 -6.80 2.30 15.83
C THR A 307 -8.10 2.86 15.23
N LEU A 308 -8.04 3.95 14.46
CA LEU A 308 -9.23 4.53 13.83
C LEU A 308 -9.80 3.64 12.72
N ARG A 309 -8.95 2.93 11.97
CA ARG A 309 -9.41 1.90 11.02
C ARG A 309 -10.09 0.74 11.73
N LEU A 310 -9.57 0.31 12.89
CA LEU A 310 -10.24 -0.69 13.71
C LEU A 310 -11.62 -0.20 14.17
N ALA A 311 -11.73 1.03 14.68
CA ALA A 311 -13.01 1.64 15.04
C ALA A 311 -14.00 1.60 13.87
N ALA A 312 -13.54 1.99 12.66
CA ALA A 312 -14.37 1.99 11.47
C ALA A 312 -14.89 0.58 11.10
N VAL A 313 -14.01 -0.43 11.19
CA VAL A 313 -14.39 -1.83 10.92
C VAL A 313 -15.35 -2.37 11.98
N LEU A 314 -15.15 -2.05 13.25
CA LEU A 314 -16.01 -2.47 14.35
C LEU A 314 -17.43 -1.87 14.21
N LEU A 315 -17.55 -0.58 13.86
CA LEU A 315 -18.84 0.04 13.58
C LEU A 315 -19.55 -0.61 12.40
N GLY A 316 -18.84 -0.91 11.31
CA GLY A 316 -19.43 -1.65 10.20
C GLY A 316 -19.78 -3.11 10.50
N CYS A 317 -19.33 -3.62 11.65
CA CYS A 317 -19.67 -4.93 12.20
C CYS A 317 -20.67 -4.83 13.37
N TYR A 318 -21.28 -3.65 13.60
CA TYR A 318 -22.23 -3.39 14.69
C TYR A 318 -21.66 -3.65 16.09
N ALA A 319 -20.36 -3.44 16.27
CA ALA A 319 -19.65 -3.56 17.55
C ALA A 319 -19.37 -2.16 18.12
N ASP A 320 -20.43 -1.45 18.47
CA ASP A 320 -20.38 -0.01 18.78
C ASP A 320 -19.53 0.30 20.01
N GLU A 321 -19.70 -0.41 21.12
CA GLU A 321 -18.96 -0.13 22.36
C GLU A 321 -17.43 -0.32 22.19
N PRO A 322 -16.93 -1.46 21.65
CA PRO A 322 -15.51 -1.59 21.32
C PRO A 322 -15.00 -0.54 20.32
N ALA A 323 -15.84 -0.08 19.40
CA ALA A 323 -15.45 0.99 18.48
C ALA A 323 -15.29 2.34 19.20
N MET A 324 -16.18 2.65 20.15
CA MET A 324 -16.08 3.85 20.98
C MET A 324 -14.83 3.83 21.87
N ASP A 325 -14.44 2.67 22.40
CA ASP A 325 -13.14 2.48 23.07
C ASP A 325 -11.97 2.87 22.16
N CYS A 326 -11.99 2.40 20.91
CA CYS A 326 -10.95 2.72 19.93
C CYS A 326 -10.92 4.22 19.60
N ILE A 327 -12.08 4.87 19.42
CA ILE A 327 -12.16 6.31 19.17
C ILE A 327 -11.60 7.10 20.36
N ARG A 328 -11.95 6.72 21.59
CA ARG A 328 -11.41 7.35 22.81
C ARG A 328 -9.89 7.23 22.90
N ARG A 329 -9.35 6.04 22.61
CA ARG A 329 -7.90 5.80 22.61
C ARG A 329 -7.20 6.62 21.53
N ALA A 330 -7.75 6.67 20.32
CA ALA A 330 -7.21 7.47 19.23
C ALA A 330 -7.22 8.98 19.55
N ASP A 331 -8.32 9.50 20.10
CA ASP A 331 -8.40 10.90 20.54
C ASP A 331 -7.34 11.22 21.59
N ALA A 332 -7.15 10.35 22.59
CA ALA A 332 -6.11 10.53 23.60
C ALA A 332 -4.70 10.59 23.00
N ILE A 333 -4.38 9.71 22.03
CA ILE A 333 -3.09 9.72 21.31
C ILE A 333 -2.92 11.03 20.52
N LEU A 334 -3.99 11.50 19.85
CA LEU A 334 -3.97 12.76 19.12
C LEU A 334 -3.71 13.96 20.04
N GLN A 335 -4.41 14.02 21.18
CA GLN A 335 -4.22 15.07 22.18
C GLN A 335 -2.80 15.07 22.76
N ASP A 336 -2.24 13.90 23.06
CA ASP A 336 -0.88 13.78 23.58
C ASP A 336 0.15 14.29 22.56
N ARG A 337 0.00 13.91 21.28
CA ARG A 337 0.86 14.40 20.18
C ARG A 337 0.78 15.91 19.99
N MET A 338 -0.40 16.51 20.17
CA MET A 338 -0.57 17.96 20.13
C MET A 338 0.12 18.65 21.30
N LYS A 339 -0.07 18.15 22.53
CA LYS A 339 0.59 18.69 23.73
C LYS A 339 2.12 18.58 23.69
N GLY A 340 2.64 17.54 23.05
CA GLY A 340 4.09 17.30 22.90
C GLY A 340 4.82 18.28 21.99
N GLY A 341 4.19 19.36 21.51
CA GLY A 341 4.83 20.34 20.62
C GLY A 341 5.05 19.82 19.20
N LEU A 342 4.52 18.64 18.86
CA LEU A 342 4.44 18.14 17.49
C LEU A 342 3.31 18.83 16.69
N GLU A 343 2.86 20.00 17.17
CA GLU A 343 1.79 20.82 16.62
C GLU A 343 2.02 21.13 15.14
N ALA A 344 3.26 21.39 14.73
CA ALA A 344 3.56 21.71 13.34
C ALA A 344 3.22 20.58 12.36
N GLY A 345 3.38 19.30 12.74
CA GLY A 345 3.11 18.16 11.86
C GLY A 345 1.63 17.81 11.76
N VAL A 346 0.92 17.83 12.90
CA VAL A 346 -0.52 17.52 12.94
C VAL A 346 -1.34 18.71 12.41
N ALA A 347 -1.03 19.94 12.81
CA ALA A 347 -1.72 21.12 12.31
C ALA A 347 -1.44 21.35 10.82
N ALA A 348 -0.21 21.15 10.32
CA ALA A 348 0.05 21.25 8.88
C ALA A 348 -0.58 20.10 8.08
N GLY A 349 -0.62 18.87 8.63
CA GLY A 349 -1.30 17.73 8.00
C GLY A 349 -2.82 17.90 7.91
N VAL A 350 -3.43 18.45 8.96
CA VAL A 350 -4.86 18.82 9.01
C VAL A 350 -5.14 20.04 8.13
N ALA A 351 -4.23 21.01 8.05
CA ALA A 351 -4.40 22.20 7.21
C ALA A 351 -4.17 21.94 5.71
N GLY A 352 -3.37 20.94 5.34
CA GLY A 352 -3.02 20.66 3.93
C GLY A 352 -4.10 19.91 3.12
N THR A 353 -5.02 19.22 3.79
CA THR A 353 -6.18 18.55 3.17
C THR A 353 -7.36 18.69 4.11
N GLU A 354 -8.35 19.49 3.74
CA GLU A 354 -9.50 19.84 4.56
C GLU A 354 -10.28 18.57 4.95
N PRO A 355 -10.13 18.03 6.19
CA PRO A 355 -10.73 16.75 6.52
C PRO A 355 -12.26 16.86 6.57
N ALA A 356 -12.81 18.08 6.68
CA ALA A 356 -14.22 18.38 6.54
C ALA A 356 -14.77 18.03 5.14
N ALA A 357 -14.04 18.34 4.06
CA ALA A 357 -14.45 17.97 2.70
C ALA A 357 -14.58 16.45 2.52
N PHE A 358 -13.72 15.68 3.20
CA PHE A 358 -13.82 14.23 3.19
C PHE A 358 -15.01 13.72 4.01
N VAL A 359 -15.22 14.25 5.21
CA VAL A 359 -16.39 13.92 6.03
C VAL A 359 -17.68 14.22 5.27
N GLN A 360 -17.75 15.37 4.61
CA GLN A 360 -18.86 15.71 3.72
C GLN A 360 -18.97 14.72 2.56
N SER A 361 -17.86 14.33 1.92
CA SER A 361 -17.90 13.35 0.83
C SER A 361 -18.40 11.98 1.28
N GLU A 362 -18.04 11.52 2.49
CA GLU A 362 -18.59 10.29 3.07
C GLU A 362 -20.09 10.48 3.34
N ILE A 363 -20.52 11.62 3.89
CA ILE A 363 -21.93 11.93 4.10
C ILE A 363 -22.72 11.98 2.77
N GLU A 364 -22.13 12.40 1.66
CA GLU A 364 -22.83 12.50 0.36
C GLU A 364 -22.82 11.18 -0.44
N THR A 365 -21.73 10.40 -0.37
CA THR A 365 -21.48 9.31 -1.33
C THR A 365 -21.61 7.90 -0.74
N SER A 366 -21.81 7.76 0.56
CA SER A 366 -21.76 6.48 1.30
C SER A 366 -22.91 5.50 1.10
N GLY A 367 -23.79 5.72 0.11
CA GLY A 367 -24.98 4.88 -0.10
C GLY A 367 -24.64 3.39 -0.27
N GLY A 368 -24.77 2.61 0.82
CA GLY A 368 -24.64 1.16 0.82
C GLY A 368 -23.29 0.59 1.29
N ASP A 369 -22.31 1.41 1.66
CA ASP A 369 -21.06 0.90 2.25
C ASP A 369 -21.20 0.70 3.77
N PRO A 370 -21.10 -0.54 4.29
CA PRO A 370 -21.22 -0.79 5.73
C PRO A 370 -20.13 -0.09 6.57
N LEU A 371 -19.00 0.30 5.97
CA LEU A 371 -17.92 0.98 6.69
C LEU A 371 -18.04 2.50 6.71
N ALA A 372 -18.95 3.08 5.93
CA ALA A 372 -19.11 4.52 5.78
C ALA A 372 -19.27 5.25 7.12
N LEU A 373 -20.19 4.78 7.96
CA LEU A 373 -20.45 5.35 9.28
C LEU A 373 -19.19 5.30 10.17
N GLY A 374 -18.45 4.21 10.05
CA GLY A 374 -17.19 4.02 10.75
C GLY A 374 -16.09 4.98 10.30
N ARG A 375 -15.95 5.19 8.99
CA ARG A 375 -15.01 6.15 8.41
C ARG A 375 -15.38 7.58 8.75
N LEU A 376 -16.67 7.90 8.74
CA LEU A 376 -17.21 9.18 9.19
C LEU A 376 -16.83 9.45 10.65
N ALA A 377 -17.10 8.50 11.57
CA ALA A 377 -16.74 8.63 12.98
C ALA A 377 -15.22 8.82 13.19
N ALA A 378 -14.39 8.08 12.45
CA ALA A 378 -12.94 8.24 12.47
C ALA A 378 -12.49 9.60 11.94
N GLY A 379 -13.09 10.09 10.87
CA GLY A 379 -12.84 11.42 10.31
C GLY A 379 -13.20 12.53 11.30
N LEU A 380 -14.36 12.42 11.97
CA LEU A 380 -14.78 13.35 13.02
C LEU A 380 -13.81 13.38 14.19
N CYS A 381 -13.27 12.23 14.61
CA CYS A 381 -12.24 12.17 15.66
C CYS A 381 -10.99 13.00 15.27
N VAL A 382 -10.52 12.89 14.03
CA VAL A 382 -9.37 13.68 13.54
C VAL A 382 -9.71 15.16 13.41
N ILE A 383 -10.89 15.52 12.89
CA ILE A 383 -11.33 16.92 12.75
C ILE A 383 -11.47 17.60 14.11
N CYS A 384 -12.03 16.89 15.09
CA CYS A 384 -12.27 17.43 16.43
C CYS A 384 -11.00 17.44 17.28
N ALA A 385 -9.93 16.75 16.88
CA ALA A 385 -8.68 16.69 17.61
C ALA A 385 -8.14 18.10 17.98
N PRO A 386 -7.97 19.05 17.05
CA PRO A 386 -7.49 20.40 17.37
C PRO A 386 -8.57 21.36 17.91
N MET A 387 -9.84 20.94 18.00
CA MET A 387 -10.97 21.84 18.29
C MET A 387 -11.24 22.01 19.78
N THR A 388 -11.74 23.19 20.16
CA THR A 388 -12.32 23.43 21.49
C THR A 388 -13.67 22.74 21.64
N ALA A 389 -14.16 22.60 22.88
CA ALA A 389 -15.48 22.01 23.13
C ALA A 389 -16.61 22.79 22.42
N GLU A 390 -16.56 24.13 22.44
CA GLU A 390 -17.55 24.98 21.78
C GLU A 390 -17.55 24.78 20.26
N THR A 391 -16.36 24.69 19.66
CA THR A 391 -16.21 24.47 18.21
C THR A 391 -16.77 23.10 17.81
N ILE A 392 -16.57 22.07 18.64
CA ILE A 392 -17.12 20.73 18.41
C ILE A 392 -18.66 20.74 18.49
N GLU A 393 -19.27 21.57 19.34
CA GLU A 393 -20.73 21.70 19.41
C GLU A 393 -21.32 22.26 18.12
N TYR A 394 -20.72 23.30 17.55
CA TYR A 394 -21.14 23.84 16.26
C TYR A 394 -21.02 22.80 15.14
N LEU A 395 -19.85 22.13 15.05
CA LEU A 395 -19.63 21.09 14.06
C LEU A 395 -20.63 19.92 14.21
N ARG A 396 -20.95 19.53 15.44
CA ARG A 396 -21.96 18.49 15.70
C ARG A 396 -23.30 18.88 15.10
N ASP A 397 -23.75 20.10 15.36
CA ASP A 397 -25.07 20.56 14.94
C ASP A 397 -25.13 20.64 13.40
N ASP A 398 -24.07 21.11 12.75
CA ASP A 398 -23.95 21.14 11.28
C ASP A 398 -23.97 19.73 10.68
N ILE A 399 -23.13 18.81 11.17
CA ILE A 399 -23.03 17.44 10.64
C ILE A 399 -24.35 16.67 10.86
N LEU A 400 -25.00 16.84 12.02
CA LEU A 400 -26.28 16.19 12.28
C LEU A 400 -27.40 16.78 11.41
N ASP A 401 -27.32 18.05 11.02
CA ASP A 401 -28.27 18.66 10.08
C ASP A 401 -28.05 18.15 8.65
N ASP A 402 -26.80 18.11 8.18
CA ASP A 402 -26.45 17.51 6.88
C ASP A 402 -26.94 16.06 6.77
N MET A 403 -26.71 15.26 7.82
CA MET A 403 -27.19 13.87 7.89
C MET A 403 -28.73 13.75 7.87
N ARG A 404 -29.50 14.79 8.19
CA ARG A 404 -30.96 14.74 8.03
C ARG A 404 -31.39 14.79 6.57
N PHE A 405 -30.62 15.46 5.72
CA PHE A 405 -30.95 15.66 4.30
C PHE A 405 -30.27 14.63 3.38
N CYS A 406 -29.27 13.91 3.88
CA CYS A 406 -28.59 12.87 3.10
C CYS A 406 -29.47 11.65 2.84
N SER A 407 -29.59 11.29 1.56
CA SER A 407 -30.52 10.26 1.09
C SER A 407 -30.30 8.88 1.72
N TRP A 408 -29.05 8.52 2.04
CA TRP A 408 -28.76 7.23 2.66
C TRP A 408 -29.07 7.19 4.16
N ALA A 409 -29.13 8.34 4.84
CA ALA A 409 -29.40 8.44 6.28
C ALA A 409 -30.91 8.56 6.61
N VAL A 410 -31.77 8.73 5.61
CA VAL A 410 -33.23 8.73 5.78
C VAL A 410 -33.68 7.38 6.35
N GLY A 411 -34.33 7.40 7.52
CA GLY A 411 -34.79 6.20 8.23
C GLY A 411 -33.71 5.47 9.03
N ARG A 412 -32.50 6.03 9.13
CA ARG A 412 -31.36 5.46 9.88
C ARG A 412 -31.06 6.28 11.13
N ASP A 413 -32.06 6.48 11.99
CA ASP A 413 -31.90 7.30 13.20
C ASP A 413 -30.91 6.69 14.21
N GLN A 414 -30.69 5.37 14.14
CA GLN A 414 -29.65 4.66 14.90
C GLN A 414 -28.25 5.17 14.54
N ASP A 415 -27.96 5.35 13.25
CA ASP A 415 -26.67 5.83 12.77
C ASP A 415 -26.43 7.29 13.20
N LYS A 416 -27.48 8.14 13.15
CA LYS A 416 -27.42 9.51 13.66
C LYS A 416 -27.15 9.55 15.17
N GLN A 417 -27.81 8.67 15.92
CA GLN A 417 -27.57 8.54 17.36
C GLN A 417 -26.13 8.10 17.63
N LEU A 418 -25.58 7.20 16.83
CA LEU A 418 -24.20 6.77 16.96
C LEU A 418 -23.22 7.92 16.74
N ILE A 419 -23.40 8.73 15.70
CA ILE A 419 -22.58 9.93 15.46
C ILE A 419 -22.74 10.96 16.60
N SER A 420 -23.96 11.15 17.11
CA SER A 420 -24.21 11.99 18.29
C SER A 420 -23.45 11.50 19.53
N ASN A 421 -23.37 10.17 19.72
CA ASN A 421 -22.58 9.58 20.80
C ASN A 421 -21.08 9.86 20.60
N VAL A 422 -20.55 9.73 19.37
CA VAL A 422 -19.15 10.10 19.04
C VAL A 422 -18.86 11.54 19.47
N PHE A 423 -19.71 12.50 19.09
CA PHE A 423 -19.55 13.90 19.52
C PHE A 423 -19.63 14.07 21.03
N THR A 424 -20.57 13.40 21.70
CA THR A 424 -20.71 13.45 23.16
C THR A 424 -19.42 12.99 23.86
N HIS A 425 -18.80 11.92 23.36
CA HIS A 425 -17.52 11.44 23.88
C HIS A 425 -16.38 12.44 23.66
N LEU A 426 -16.26 13.01 22.45
CA LEU A 426 -15.22 13.99 22.13
C LEU A 426 -15.39 15.28 22.97
N LEU A 427 -16.62 15.76 23.13
CA LEU A 427 -16.94 16.91 23.98
C LEU A 427 -16.58 16.69 25.44
N ARG A 428 -16.94 15.51 25.97
CA ARG A 428 -16.59 15.13 27.34
C ARG A 428 -15.07 15.12 27.53
N ALA A 429 -14.33 14.52 26.61
CA ALA A 429 -12.87 14.49 26.65
C ALA A 429 -12.25 15.89 26.63
N ARG A 430 -12.77 16.83 25.82
CA ARG A 430 -12.30 18.23 25.81
C ARG A 430 -12.61 19.00 27.09
N ARG A 431 -13.78 18.78 27.68
CA ARG A 431 -14.17 19.44 28.94
C ARG A 431 -13.38 18.91 30.14
N GLU A 432 -13.17 17.60 30.21
CA GLU A 432 -12.38 16.95 31.26
C GLU A 432 -10.88 17.26 31.10
N GLY A 433 -10.39 17.33 29.87
CA GLY A 433 -9.03 17.72 29.52
C GLY A 433 -8.80 19.23 29.43
N GLY A 434 -9.69 20.05 30.02
CA GLY A 434 -9.74 21.50 29.89
C GLY A 434 -8.39 22.23 29.95
N PRO A 435 -8.31 23.41 29.33
CA PRO A 435 -7.05 24.03 28.92
C PRO A 435 -6.04 24.10 30.06
N CYS A 436 -4.86 23.52 29.86
CA CYS A 436 -3.67 24.11 30.44
C CYS A 436 -3.63 25.52 29.81
N THR A 437 -4.18 26.49 30.52
CA THR A 437 -4.08 27.89 30.14
C THR A 437 -2.59 28.18 30.11
N ALA A 438 -2.00 28.07 28.91
CA ALA A 438 -0.74 28.68 28.60
C ALA A 438 -0.92 30.15 28.97
N ARG A 439 -0.41 30.51 30.15
CA ARG A 439 -0.21 31.88 30.56
C ARG A 439 0.50 32.55 29.39
N ALA A 440 -0.20 33.43 28.70
CA ALA A 440 0.45 34.54 28.04
C ALA A 440 1.23 35.27 29.15
N ALA A 441 2.53 35.03 29.18
CA ALA A 441 3.52 35.74 29.99
C ALA A 441 4.62 36.21 29.03
#